data_AF-A0A2M8LDT8-F1
#
_entry.id   AF-A0A2M8LDT8-F1
#
_cell.length_a   1.000
_cell.length_b   1.000
_cell.length_c   1.000
_cell.angle_alpha   90.00
_cell.angle_beta   90.00
_cell.angle_gamma   90.00
#
_symmetry.space_group_name_H-M   'P 1'
#
loop_
_entity.id
_entity.type
_entity.pdbx_description
1 polymer ?
#
loop_
_entity_poly.entity_id
_entity_poly.type
_entity_poly.pdbx_seq_one_letter_code
_entity_poly.pdbx_strand_id
1 'polypeptide(L)'
;MAGGYFASHANGVSVDDDAAIDAFVKRHNVDFIVVGSEAPLCDGIVDRLTTLGITTIGPTKAAAQLEASKAFLDELCVTLGISAPESVVCHNLHEARAALRELRKKYGVLPIIKADGLAAGKGVFLKKR
;
A
#
# COMPACT_ATOMS: atom_id res chain seq x y z
N MET A 1 2.92 22.09 30.81
CA MET A 1 3.21 20.65 30.72
C MET A 1 1.93 19.96 30.26
N ALA A 2 1.66 19.99 28.96
CA ALA A 2 0.47 19.34 28.40
C ALA A 2 0.74 17.83 28.35
N GLY A 3 -0.05 17.05 29.10
CA GLY A 3 0.03 15.61 29.11
C GLY A 3 -0.45 15.08 27.75
N GLY A 4 0.45 14.46 26.99
CA GLY A 4 0.10 13.81 25.73
C GLY A 4 -0.92 12.71 25.98
N TYR A 5 -2.09 12.83 25.34
CA TYR A 5 -3.13 11.82 25.41
C TYR A 5 -2.72 10.66 24.50
N PHE A 6 -2.17 9.58 25.09
CA PHE A 6 -2.03 8.30 24.39
C PHE A 6 -3.42 7.67 24.30
N ALA A 7 -4.19 8.00 23.26
CA ALA A 7 -5.45 7.33 22.98
C ALA A 7 -5.17 5.90 22.50
N SER A 8 -5.45 4.91 23.36
CA SER A 8 -5.49 3.51 22.96
C SER A 8 -6.76 3.26 22.13
N HIS A 9 -6.62 3.44 20.81
CA HIS A 9 -7.62 3.17 19.76
C HIS A 9 -8.75 4.21 19.64
N ALA A 10 -8.89 4.79 18.44
CA ALA A 10 -10.01 5.64 18.03
C ALA A 10 -11.28 4.79 17.83
N ASN A 11 -11.76 4.18 18.91
CA ASN A 11 -12.91 3.28 18.89
C ASN A 11 -14.15 4.01 18.35
N GLY A 12 -14.77 3.44 17.30
CA GLY A 12 -15.96 4.02 16.66
C GLY A 12 -15.68 5.07 15.59
N VAL A 13 -14.40 5.30 15.22
CA VAL A 13 -14.03 6.14 14.08
C VAL A 13 -13.59 5.23 12.93
N SER A 14 -14.23 5.36 11.77
CA SER A 14 -13.78 4.65 10.57
C SER A 14 -12.46 5.24 10.09
N VAL A 15 -11.50 4.38 9.74
CA VAL A 15 -10.20 4.81 9.18
C VAL A 15 -10.31 5.36 7.75
N ASP A 16 -11.45 5.10 7.10
CA ASP A 16 -11.76 5.57 5.75
C ASP A 16 -12.63 6.85 5.78
N ASP A 17 -12.94 7.39 6.96
CA ASP A 17 -13.73 8.62 7.14
C ASP A 17 -12.84 9.76 7.64
N ASP A 18 -12.30 10.51 6.69
CA ASP A 18 -11.41 11.63 6.96
C ASP A 18 -12.02 12.69 7.89
N ALA A 19 -13.33 12.95 7.75
CA ALA A 19 -14.03 13.94 8.55
C ALA A 19 -14.22 13.46 10.00
N ALA A 20 -14.53 12.18 10.19
CA ALA A 20 -14.63 11.59 11.52
C ALA A 20 -13.27 11.57 12.23
N ILE A 21 -12.18 11.31 11.50
CA ILE A 21 -10.81 11.38 12.02
C ILE A 21 -10.48 12.80 12.47
N ASP A 22 -10.76 13.82 11.65
CA ASP A 22 -10.48 15.22 12.00
C ASP A 22 -11.29 15.67 13.23
N ALA A 23 -12.56 15.27 13.29
CA ALA A 23 -13.41 15.55 14.43
C ALA A 23 -12.89 14.89 15.71
N PHE A 24 -12.42 13.64 15.61
CA PHE A 24 -11.82 12.92 16.74
C PHE A 24 -10.54 13.59 17.22
N VAL A 25 -9.64 13.93 16.30
CA VAL A 25 -8.38 14.62 16.61
C VAL A 25 -8.64 15.93 17.35
N LYS A 26 -9.54 16.76 16.83
CA LYS A 26 -9.90 18.05 17.43
C LYS A 26 -10.56 17.87 18.80
N ARG A 27 -11.50 16.93 18.91
CA ARG A 27 -12.24 16.67 20.15
C ARG A 27 -11.34 16.19 21.28
N HIS A 28 -10.34 15.39 20.96
CA HIS A 28 -9.48 14.72 21.95
C HIS A 28 -8.10 15.35 22.11
N ASN A 29 -7.80 16.45 21.39
CA ASN A 29 -6.47 17.08 21.34
C ASN A 29 -5.37 16.04 21.05
N VAL A 30 -5.55 15.29 19.95
CA VAL A 30 -4.58 14.28 19.53
C VAL A 30 -3.42 14.95 18.83
N ASP A 31 -2.24 14.87 19.42
CA ASP A 31 -1.02 15.48 18.85
C ASP A 31 -0.15 14.47 18.08
N PHE A 32 -0.45 13.18 18.22
CA PHE A 32 0.33 12.08 17.66
C PHE A 32 -0.53 10.93 17.15
N ILE A 33 -0.28 10.46 15.93
CA ILE A 33 -1.02 9.37 15.27
C ILE A 33 -0.05 8.33 14.70
N VAL A 34 -0.39 7.05 14.86
CA VAL A 34 0.27 5.94 14.16
C VAL A 34 -0.76 5.30 13.24
N VAL A 35 -0.47 5.25 11.94
CA VAL A 35 -1.38 4.68 10.94
C VAL A 35 -1.01 3.23 10.71
N GLY A 36 -1.94 2.31 11.02
CA GLY A 36 -1.71 0.87 10.87
C GLY A 36 -2.23 0.25 9.56
N SER A 37 -3.29 0.82 8.97
CA SER A 37 -3.94 0.26 7.78
C SER A 37 -3.29 0.79 6.50
N GLU A 38 -3.06 -0.10 5.54
CA GLU A 38 -2.39 0.21 4.27
C GLU A 38 -3.23 1.08 3.33
N ALA A 39 -4.55 0.91 3.33
CA ALA A 39 -5.43 1.68 2.43
C ALA A 39 -5.40 3.20 2.73
N PRO A 40 -5.59 3.67 3.97
CA PRO A 40 -5.44 5.09 4.31
C PRO A 40 -4.04 5.65 3.99
N LEU A 41 -2.99 4.84 4.16
CA LEU A 41 -1.61 5.23 3.80
C LEU A 41 -1.49 5.50 2.29
N CYS A 42 -2.06 4.61 1.47
CA CYS A 42 -2.09 4.76 0.01
C CYS A 42 -2.96 5.94 -0.45
N ASP A 43 -4.00 6.27 0.32
CA ASP A 43 -4.88 7.40 0.01
C ASP A 43 -4.27 8.76 0.40
N GLY A 44 -3.30 8.76 1.33
CA GLY A 44 -2.51 9.94 1.70
C GLY A 44 -2.88 10.55 3.05
N ILE A 45 -3.39 9.73 3.99
CA ILE A 45 -3.74 10.19 5.33
C ILE A 45 -2.55 10.86 6.05
N VAL A 46 -1.33 10.37 5.85
CA VAL A 46 -0.12 10.93 6.47
C VAL A 46 0.15 12.35 5.98
N ASP A 47 0.08 12.57 4.66
CA ASP A 47 0.24 13.90 4.08
C ASP A 47 -0.82 14.86 4.63
N ARG A 48 -2.08 14.41 4.66
CA ARG A 48 -3.22 15.18 5.18
C ARG A 48 -3.01 15.58 6.65
N LEU A 49 -2.77 14.62 7.54
CA LEU A 49 -2.58 14.87 8.98
C LEU A 49 -1.35 15.74 9.25
N THR A 50 -0.29 15.60 8.46
CA THR A 50 0.91 16.46 8.56
C THR A 50 0.59 17.91 8.22
N THR A 51 -0.25 18.18 7.20
CA THR A 51 -0.69 19.56 6.89
C THR A 51 -1.57 20.18 7.99
N LEU A 52 -2.21 19.35 8.82
CA LEU A 52 -2.95 19.77 10.01
C LEU A 52 -2.05 19.96 11.25
N GLY A 53 -0.74 19.75 11.12
CA GLY A 53 0.23 19.91 12.21
C GLY A 53 0.27 18.74 13.19
N ILE A 54 -0.29 17.59 12.83
CA ILE A 54 -0.34 16.40 13.70
C ILE A 54 0.88 15.54 13.41
N THR A 55 1.63 15.18 14.46
CA THR A 55 2.79 14.29 14.30
C THR A 55 2.31 12.90 13.92
N THR A 56 2.64 12.43 12.73
CA THR A 56 2.07 11.19 12.17
C THR A 56 3.16 10.21 11.76
N ILE A 57 3.04 8.94 12.19
CA ILE A 57 3.88 7.84 11.74
C ILE A 57 3.15 7.05 10.65
N GLY A 58 3.79 7.01 9.48
CA GLY A 58 3.41 6.23 8.30
C GLY A 58 4.14 6.77 7.06
N PRO A 59 4.18 6.01 5.95
CA PRO A 59 4.67 6.54 4.68
C PRO A 59 3.75 7.65 4.15
N THR A 60 4.33 8.63 3.45
CA THR A 60 3.56 9.55 2.59
C THR A 60 2.89 8.77 1.46
N LYS A 61 1.89 9.34 0.81
CA LYS A 61 1.22 8.76 -0.37
C LYS A 61 2.21 8.34 -1.45
N ALA A 62 3.23 9.17 -1.68
CA ALA A 62 4.28 8.90 -2.64
C ALA A 62 5.13 7.68 -2.22
N ALA A 63 5.49 7.58 -0.93
CA ALA A 63 6.24 6.44 -0.42
C ALA A 63 5.38 5.16 -0.34
N ALA A 64 4.08 5.29 -0.08
CA ALA A 64 3.14 4.17 -0.02
C ALA A 64 2.96 3.47 -1.38
N GLN A 65 3.38 4.08 -2.49
CA GLN A 65 3.38 3.45 -3.81
C GLN A 65 4.18 2.13 -3.86
N LEU A 66 5.17 1.97 -3.00
CA LEU A 66 5.93 0.71 -2.87
C LEU A 66 5.03 -0.49 -2.54
N GLU A 67 3.93 -0.27 -1.84
CA GLU A 67 2.93 -1.30 -1.54
C GLU A 67 1.69 -1.19 -2.45
N ALA A 68 1.28 0.05 -2.76
CA ALA A 68 0.08 0.32 -3.55
C ALA A 68 0.20 -0.23 -4.99
N SER A 69 1.39 -0.21 -5.60
CA SER A 69 1.59 -0.72 -6.96
C SER A 69 2.84 -1.62 -7.02
N LYS A 70 2.59 -2.88 -7.34
CA LYS A 70 3.63 -3.89 -7.60
C LYS A 70 4.34 -3.59 -8.92
N ALA A 71 3.60 -3.07 -9.90
CA ALA A 71 4.19 -2.61 -11.15
C ALA A 71 5.18 -1.46 -10.91
N PHE A 72 4.80 -0.47 -10.08
CA PHE A 72 5.70 0.61 -9.68
C PHE A 72 6.93 0.08 -8.94
N LEU A 73 6.74 -0.83 -7.97
CA LEU A 73 7.86 -1.43 -7.24
C LEU A 73 8.83 -2.18 -8.16
N ASP A 74 8.30 -2.96 -9.11
CA ASP A 74 9.11 -3.70 -10.07
C ASP A 74 9.94 -2.75 -10.96
N GLU A 75 9.32 -1.68 -11.48
CA GLU A 75 10.01 -0.64 -12.25
C GLU A 75 11.09 0.07 -11.44
N LEU A 76 10.80 0.39 -10.17
CA LEU A 76 11.75 1.02 -9.27
C LEU A 76 12.94 0.11 -8.98
N CYS A 77 12.71 -1.19 -8.75
CA CYS A 77 13.78 -2.17 -8.56
C CYS A 77 14.69 -2.25 -9.79
N VAL A 78 14.12 -2.31 -10.99
CA VAL A 78 14.90 -2.30 -12.25
C VAL A 78 15.72 -1.01 -12.37
N THR A 79 15.09 0.14 -12.13
CA THR A 79 15.73 1.47 -12.24
C THR A 79 16.90 1.62 -11.27
N LEU A 80 16.76 1.10 -10.05
CA LEU A 80 17.78 1.19 -9.00
C LEU A 80 18.79 0.03 -9.00
N GLY A 81 18.65 -0.94 -9.92
CA GLY A 81 19.51 -2.14 -9.94
C GLY A 81 19.32 -3.04 -8.72
N ILE A 82 18.16 -2.98 -8.06
CA ILE A 82 17.80 -3.87 -6.96
C ILE A 82 17.41 -5.22 -7.54
N SER A 83 18.04 -6.29 -7.08
CA SER A 83 17.71 -7.64 -7.53
C SER A 83 16.26 -8.00 -7.16
N ALA A 84 15.44 -8.29 -8.16
CA ALA A 84 14.05 -8.69 -8.04
C ALA A 84 13.73 -9.83 -9.03
N PRO A 85 12.70 -10.64 -8.78
CA PRO A 85 12.23 -11.63 -9.76
C PRO A 85 11.82 -10.95 -11.07
N GLU A 86 12.12 -11.58 -12.20
CA GLU A 86 11.63 -11.11 -13.49
C GLU A 86 10.10 -11.12 -13.51
N SER A 87 9.51 -9.98 -13.89
CA SER A 87 8.07 -9.79 -14.00
C SER A 87 7.71 -9.14 -15.33
N VAL A 88 6.44 -9.31 -15.73
CA VAL A 88 5.87 -8.68 -16.91
C VAL A 88 4.53 -8.08 -16.51
N VAL A 89 4.43 -6.75 -16.60
CA VAL A 89 3.17 -6.03 -16.36
C VAL A 89 2.25 -6.25 -17.55
N CYS A 90 1.00 -6.63 -17.29
CA CYS A 90 0.01 -6.94 -18.32
C CYS A 90 -1.28 -6.17 -18.02
N HIS A 91 -1.87 -5.53 -19.03
CA HIS A 91 -3.10 -4.74 -18.89
C HIS A 91 -4.33 -5.44 -19.45
N ASN A 92 -4.14 -6.55 -20.16
CA ASN A 92 -5.24 -7.35 -20.70
C ASN A 92 -4.90 -8.84 -20.75
N LEU A 93 -5.93 -9.63 -21.01
CA LEU A 93 -5.84 -11.09 -21.02
C LEU A 93 -4.99 -11.63 -22.19
N HIS A 94 -4.87 -10.88 -23.29
CA HIS A 94 -4.03 -11.29 -24.42
C HIS A 94 -2.55 -11.22 -24.04
N GLU A 95 -2.11 -10.08 -23.50
CA GLU A 95 -0.76 -9.87 -22.97
C GLU A 95 -0.42 -10.89 -21.88
N ALA A 96 -1.31 -11.05 -20.89
CA ALA A 96 -1.11 -12.00 -19.80
C ALA A 96 -0.91 -13.44 -20.31
N ARG A 97 -1.69 -13.87 -21.31
CA ARG A 97 -1.53 -15.19 -21.93
C ARG A 97 -0.20 -15.33 -22.67
N ALA A 98 0.26 -14.28 -23.34
CA ALA A 98 1.56 -14.28 -24.02
C ALA A 98 2.70 -14.37 -23.00
N ALA A 99 2.71 -13.51 -21.98
CA ALA A 99 3.70 -13.51 -20.90
C ALA A 99 3.77 -14.86 -20.19
N LEU A 100 2.61 -15.47 -19.87
CA LEU A 100 2.55 -16.79 -19.25
C LEU A 100 3.21 -17.89 -20.09
N ARG A 101 3.05 -17.86 -21.42
CA ARG A 101 3.71 -18.84 -22.31
C ARG A 101 5.22 -18.65 -22.35
N GLU A 102 5.68 -17.42 -22.52
CA GLU A 102 7.11 -17.11 -22.64
C GLU A 102 7.85 -17.38 -21.32
N LEU A 103 7.34 -16.88 -20.20
CA LEU A 103 7.95 -17.10 -18.89
C LEU A 103 7.94 -18.60 -18.51
N ARG A 104 6.85 -19.32 -18.81
CA ARG A 104 6.80 -20.77 -18.58
C ARG A 104 7.84 -21.50 -19.42
N LYS A 105 8.02 -21.14 -20.69
CA LYS A 105 9.03 -21.72 -21.58
C LYS A 105 10.45 -21.45 -21.06
N LYS A 106 10.70 -20.24 -20.55
CA LYS A 106 12.01 -19.81 -20.02
C LYS A 106 12.38 -20.49 -18.71
N TYR A 107 11.45 -20.57 -17.75
CA TYR A 107 11.72 -21.04 -16.39
C TYR A 107 11.27 -22.47 -16.09
N GLY A 108 10.52 -23.11 -17.00
CA GLY A 108 10.02 -24.48 -16.81
C GLY A 108 8.94 -24.63 -15.74
N VAL A 109 8.43 -23.52 -15.19
CA VAL A 109 7.40 -23.48 -14.14
C VAL A 109 6.29 -22.48 -14.49
N LEU A 110 5.13 -22.61 -13.86
CA LEU A 110 4.07 -21.61 -14.01
C LEU A 110 4.45 -20.33 -13.27
N PRO A 111 4.37 -19.15 -13.91
CA PRO A 111 4.58 -17.88 -13.24
C PRO A 111 3.54 -17.61 -12.15
N ILE A 112 3.93 -16.80 -11.16
CA ILE A 112 3.02 -16.26 -10.15
C ILE A 112 2.25 -15.11 -10.79
N ILE A 113 0.92 -15.10 -10.65
CA ILE A 113 0.10 -13.98 -11.10
C ILE A 113 -0.21 -13.11 -9.88
N LYS A 114 0.07 -11.82 -9.98
CA LYS A 114 -0.21 -10.85 -8.92
C LYS A 114 -1.09 -9.74 -9.50
N ALA A 115 -2.15 -9.39 -8.78
CA ALA A 115 -2.89 -8.17 -9.05
C ALA A 115 -2.04 -6.96 -8.65
N ASP A 116 -1.95 -5.98 -9.55
CA ASP A 116 -1.48 -4.65 -9.17
C ASP A 116 -2.53 -3.96 -8.29
N GLY A 117 -2.12 -3.04 -7.42
CA GLY A 117 -3.04 -2.47 -6.43
C GLY A 117 -3.08 -3.21 -5.10
N LEU A 118 -3.80 -2.60 -4.16
CA LEU A 118 -4.26 -3.23 -2.94
C LEU A 118 -5.37 -4.24 -3.27
N ALA A 119 -5.16 -5.48 -2.88
CA ALA A 119 -6.09 -6.59 -3.10
C ALA A 119 -6.49 -7.28 -1.79
N ALA A 120 -6.48 -6.52 -0.68
CA ALA A 120 -6.76 -7.00 0.67
C ALA A 120 -6.00 -8.30 1.03
N GLY A 121 -4.72 -8.35 0.65
CA GLY A 121 -3.86 -9.53 0.84
C GLY A 121 -4.20 -10.77 -0.02
N LYS A 122 -5.20 -10.70 -0.91
CA LYS A 122 -5.69 -11.85 -1.71
C LYS A 122 -5.30 -11.79 -3.19
N GLY A 123 -4.55 -10.77 -3.60
CA GLY A 123 -4.19 -10.54 -5.00
C GLY A 123 -3.06 -11.41 -5.55
N VAL A 124 -2.64 -12.48 -4.87
CA VAL A 124 -1.54 -13.35 -5.31
C VAL A 124 -2.09 -14.74 -5.63
N PHE A 125 -1.90 -15.18 -6.87
CA PHE A 125 -2.39 -16.45 -7.37
C PHE A 125 -1.22 -17.39 -7.67
N LEU A 126 -1.22 -18.51 -6.95
CA LEU A 126 -0.28 -19.60 -7.11
C LEU A 126 -1.05 -20.82 -7.58
N LYS A 127 -0.69 -21.40 -8.73
CA LYS A 127 -1.17 -22.74 -9.08
C LYS A 127 -0.20 -23.76 -8.49
N LYS A 128 -0.63 -24.48 -7.44
CA LYS A 128 0.09 -25.66 -6.95
C LYS A 128 0.08 -26.74 -8.04
N ARG A 129 1.20 -27.46 -8.15
CA ARG A 129 1.38 -28.59 -9.07
C ARG A 129 0.33 -29.67 -8.83
#